data_AF-A0A212LYI7-F1
#
_entry.id   AF-A0A212LYI7-F1
#
_cell.length_a   1.000
_cell.length_b   1.000
_cell.length_c   1.000
_cell.angle_alpha   90.00
_cell.angle_beta   90.00
_cell.angle_gamma   90.00
#
_symmetry.space_group_name_H-M   'P 1'
#
loop_
_entity.id
_entity.type
_entity.pdbx_description
1 polymer ?
#
loop_
_entity_poly.entity_id
_entity_poly.type
_entity_poly.pdbx_seq_one_letter_code
_entity_poly.pdbx_strand_id
1 'polypeptide(L)'
;MLGLPSSTEVNRRVAKEKFYANGAMTTQVRDRIKDQIESIIWRNKLADSTMGIAAGETVKEIQVFEVVLRQRELDKRVLVAIVKAIPYKLVFVLSFGDEAQVWMETSGAFYNTAWLLQTELTLQFAGLNLDAMYDNLVRQIAAGRLDGAREVAEAVELDKQRQKLERDIATLEKKILSEKQFNRQVELNGELKRLRAVLEELK
;
A
#
# COMPACT_ATOMS: atom_id res chain seq x y z
N MET A 1 -16.78 2.68 -9.78
CA MET A 1 -15.57 2.47 -8.97
C MET A 1 -14.31 2.89 -9.71
N LEU A 2 -13.82 2.25 -10.78
CA LEU A 2 -12.47 2.59 -11.33
C LEU A 2 -12.40 3.01 -12.82
N GLY A 3 -13.51 2.99 -13.57
CA GLY A 3 -13.55 3.53 -14.94
C GLY A 3 -12.64 2.83 -15.96
N LEU A 4 -12.24 1.59 -15.70
CA LEU A 4 -11.36 0.82 -16.57
C LEU A 4 -12.09 0.30 -17.84
N PRO A 5 -11.37 0.09 -18.96
CA PRO A 5 -11.96 -0.48 -20.17
C PRO A 5 -12.51 -1.90 -19.96
N SER A 6 -13.59 -2.25 -20.67
CA SER A 6 -14.20 -3.60 -20.61
C SER A 6 -13.25 -4.73 -21.03
N SER A 7 -12.27 -4.44 -21.90
CA SER A 7 -11.21 -5.38 -22.29
C SER A 7 -10.33 -5.86 -21.13
N THR A 8 -10.33 -5.14 -20.01
CA THR A 8 -9.58 -5.49 -18.80
C THR A 8 -10.39 -6.33 -17.82
N GLU A 9 -11.69 -6.48 -18.06
CA GLU A 9 -12.62 -7.06 -17.10
C GLU A 9 -12.42 -8.58 -16.96
N VAL A 10 -12.34 -9.04 -15.71
CA VAL A 10 -12.29 -10.46 -15.36
C VAL A 10 -13.51 -10.86 -14.53
N ASN A 11 -13.90 -10.00 -13.57
CA ASN A 11 -15.06 -10.16 -12.69
C ASN A 11 -15.27 -11.59 -12.14
N ARG A 12 -14.18 -12.20 -11.65
CA ARG A 12 -14.18 -13.58 -11.14
C ARG A 12 -14.01 -13.63 -9.63
N ARG A 13 -14.93 -14.30 -8.93
CA ARG A 13 -14.77 -14.58 -7.49
C ARG A 13 -13.58 -15.51 -7.26
N VAL A 14 -12.71 -15.14 -6.31
CA VAL A 14 -11.55 -15.94 -5.92
C VAL A 14 -11.81 -16.59 -4.58
N ALA A 15 -11.74 -17.92 -4.56
CA ALA A 15 -11.84 -18.71 -3.34
C ALA A 15 -10.68 -18.34 -2.42
N LYS A 16 -10.97 -18.08 -1.14
CA LYS A 16 -9.97 -17.64 -0.14
C LYS A 16 -8.88 -18.70 0.06
N GLU A 17 -9.26 -19.96 -0.13
CA GLU A 17 -8.42 -21.15 -0.07
C GLU A 17 -7.26 -21.10 -1.05
N LYS A 18 -7.42 -20.42 -2.20
CA LYS A 18 -6.35 -20.27 -3.19
C LYS A 18 -5.17 -19.48 -2.65
N PHE A 19 -5.37 -18.66 -1.62
CA PHE A 19 -4.28 -17.93 -0.98
C PHE A 19 -3.59 -18.77 0.10
N TYR A 20 -4.18 -19.87 0.57
CA TYR A 20 -3.67 -20.68 1.68
C TYR A 20 -2.54 -21.64 1.31
N ALA A 21 -2.34 -21.90 0.00
CA ALA A 21 -1.39 -22.88 -0.49
C ALA A 21 0.09 -22.46 -0.33
N ASN A 22 0.36 -21.17 -0.12
CA ASN A 22 1.71 -20.65 0.02
C ASN A 22 2.09 -20.53 1.50
N GLY A 23 3.29 -20.98 1.87
CA GLY A 23 3.80 -21.07 3.25
C GLY A 23 3.85 -19.76 4.06
N ALA A 24 3.31 -18.66 3.53
CA ALA A 24 3.09 -17.38 4.22
C ALA A 24 1.77 -17.33 5.03
N MET A 25 0.86 -18.30 4.87
CA MET A 25 -0.47 -18.29 5.52
C MET A 25 -0.50 -19.13 6.81
N THR A 26 -0.20 -18.48 7.95
CA THR A 26 -0.38 -19.06 9.28
C THR A 26 -1.87 -19.23 9.61
N THR A 27 -2.20 -20.12 10.56
CA THR A 27 -3.59 -20.31 11.05
C THR A 27 -4.24 -18.99 11.44
N GLN A 28 -3.50 -18.12 12.15
CA GLN A 28 -3.99 -16.81 12.54
C GLN A 28 -4.37 -15.92 11.34
N VAL A 29 -3.60 -15.94 10.25
CA VAL A 29 -3.93 -15.15 9.04
C VAL A 29 -5.16 -15.74 8.34
N ARG A 30 -5.32 -17.07 8.34
CA ARG A 30 -6.51 -17.74 7.78
C ARG A 30 -7.78 -17.35 8.54
N ASP A 31 -7.72 -17.34 9.86
CA ASP A 31 -8.84 -16.93 10.71
C ASP A 31 -9.20 -15.46 10.44
N ARG A 32 -8.20 -14.57 10.36
CA ARG A 32 -8.44 -13.15 9.98
C ARG A 32 -9.10 -13.01 8.61
N ILE A 33 -8.69 -13.80 7.61
CA ILE A 33 -9.34 -13.80 6.28
C ILE A 33 -10.79 -14.28 6.39
N LYS A 34 -11.09 -15.25 7.24
CA LYS A 34 -12.46 -15.74 7.43
C LYS A 34 -13.33 -14.68 8.10
N ASP A 35 -12.82 -14.05 9.15
CA ASP A 35 -13.56 -13.14 10.02
C ASP A 35 -13.71 -11.73 9.43
N GLN A 36 -12.70 -11.24 8.72
CA GLN A 36 -12.65 -9.85 8.25
C GLN A 36 -13.08 -9.68 6.79
N ILE A 37 -12.91 -10.69 5.96
CA ILE A 37 -13.23 -10.62 4.53
C ILE A 37 -14.56 -11.32 4.28
N GLU A 38 -15.43 -10.71 3.50
CA GLU A 38 -16.64 -11.36 3.00
C GLU A 38 -16.31 -12.11 1.71
N SER A 39 -15.76 -11.40 0.73
CA SER A 39 -15.40 -11.98 -0.56
C SER A 39 -14.19 -11.28 -1.19
N ILE A 40 -13.51 -12.00 -2.09
CA ILE A 40 -12.42 -11.47 -2.90
C ILE A 40 -12.83 -11.67 -4.36
N ILE A 41 -12.78 -10.61 -5.14
CA ILE A 41 -13.19 -10.57 -6.54
C ILE A 41 -12.02 -10.06 -7.36
N TRP A 42 -11.55 -10.86 -8.32
CA TRP A 42 -10.62 -10.38 -9.33
C TRP A 42 -11.41 -9.56 -10.34
N ARG A 43 -11.30 -8.24 -10.25
CA ARG A 43 -12.07 -7.29 -11.06
C ARG A 43 -11.46 -7.12 -12.43
N ASN A 44 -10.17 -6.79 -12.47
CA ASN A 44 -9.49 -6.46 -13.72
C ASN A 44 -8.08 -7.06 -13.80
N LYS A 45 -7.67 -7.34 -15.03
CA LYS A 45 -6.30 -7.67 -15.42
C LYS A 45 -5.83 -6.60 -16.41
N LEU A 46 -4.74 -5.91 -16.07
CA LEU A 46 -4.14 -4.88 -16.90
C LEU A 46 -2.84 -5.41 -17.49
N ALA A 47 -2.85 -5.61 -18.80
CA ALA A 47 -1.70 -5.94 -19.64
C ALA A 47 -1.67 -4.98 -20.83
N ASP A 48 -0.56 -4.99 -21.57
CA ASP A 48 -0.39 -4.26 -22.84
C ASP A 48 -1.56 -4.50 -23.80
N SER A 49 -1.93 -5.78 -23.98
CA SER A 49 -3.03 -6.24 -24.83
C SER A 49 -4.42 -5.78 -24.36
N THR A 50 -4.65 -5.67 -23.06
CA THR A 50 -5.98 -5.30 -22.53
C THR A 50 -6.16 -3.79 -22.42
N MET A 51 -5.07 -3.05 -22.24
CA MET A 51 -5.06 -1.59 -22.09
C MET A 51 -4.82 -0.85 -23.42
N GLY A 52 -4.29 -1.53 -24.44
CA GLY A 52 -3.90 -0.88 -25.70
C GLY A 52 -2.70 0.05 -25.55
N ILE A 53 -1.79 -0.26 -24.62
CA ILE A 53 -0.55 0.50 -24.37
C ILE A 53 0.67 -0.40 -24.58
N ALA A 54 1.87 0.18 -24.62
CA ALA A 54 3.08 -0.63 -24.78
C ALA A 54 3.35 -1.52 -23.56
N ALA A 55 4.00 -2.67 -23.79
CA ALA A 55 4.47 -3.53 -22.72
C ALA A 55 5.49 -2.80 -21.83
N GLY A 56 5.45 -3.11 -20.54
CA GLY A 56 6.48 -2.69 -19.61
C GLY A 56 7.75 -3.53 -19.72
N GLU A 57 8.89 -2.92 -19.46
CA GLU A 57 10.18 -3.56 -19.27
C GLU A 57 10.15 -4.45 -18.02
N THR A 58 9.65 -3.92 -16.90
CA THR A 58 9.65 -4.61 -15.60
C THR A 58 8.25 -5.11 -15.24
N VAL A 59 7.23 -4.28 -15.38
CA VAL A 59 5.84 -4.59 -15.04
C VAL A 59 5.18 -5.29 -16.23
N LYS A 60 4.92 -6.59 -16.09
CA LYS A 60 4.25 -7.40 -17.11
C LYS A 60 2.73 -7.41 -16.99
N GLU A 61 2.22 -7.24 -15.78
CA GLU A 61 0.79 -7.29 -15.51
C GLU A 61 0.49 -6.59 -14.17
N ILE A 62 -0.65 -5.90 -14.11
CA ILE A 62 -1.24 -5.38 -12.87
C ILE A 62 -2.63 -6.00 -12.70
N GLN A 63 -2.90 -6.57 -11.53
CA GLN A 63 -4.21 -7.16 -11.21
C GLN A 63 -4.94 -6.32 -10.17
N VAL A 64 -6.22 -6.05 -10.43
CA VAL A 64 -7.10 -5.32 -9.52
C VAL A 64 -8.00 -6.32 -8.79
N PHE A 65 -7.86 -6.40 -7.47
CA PHE A 65 -8.69 -7.20 -6.60
C PHE A 65 -9.59 -6.32 -5.76
N GLU A 66 -10.88 -6.55 -5.82
CA GLU A 66 -11.79 -6.03 -4.80
C GLU A 66 -11.85 -7.01 -3.63
N VAL A 67 -11.67 -6.50 -2.42
CA VAL A 67 -11.79 -7.23 -1.17
C VAL A 67 -12.93 -6.60 -0.39
N VAL A 68 -14.08 -7.28 -0.43
CA VAL A 68 -15.26 -6.86 0.32
C VAL A 68 -15.05 -7.24 1.78
N LEU A 69 -15.02 -6.26 2.67
CA LEU A 69 -14.77 -6.45 4.08
C LEU A 69 -16.09 -6.60 4.87
N ARG A 70 -16.04 -7.39 5.95
CA ARG A 70 -17.12 -7.51 6.94
C ARG A 70 -17.09 -6.40 7.99
N GLN A 71 -15.94 -5.74 8.10
CA GLN A 71 -15.67 -4.65 9.03
C GLN A 71 -14.66 -3.71 8.39
N ARG A 72 -14.67 -2.43 8.78
CA ARG A 72 -13.80 -1.41 8.16
C ARG A 72 -12.29 -1.71 8.29
N GLU A 73 -11.89 -2.47 9.31
CA GLU A 73 -10.49 -2.78 9.56
C GLU A 73 -10.06 -4.13 8.99
N LEU A 74 -8.93 -4.14 8.29
CA LEU A 74 -8.24 -5.32 7.79
C LEU A 74 -6.85 -5.44 8.41
N ASP A 75 -6.52 -6.64 8.89
CA ASP A 75 -5.16 -6.94 9.32
C ASP A 75 -4.21 -6.94 8.10
N LYS A 76 -3.22 -6.03 8.09
CA LYS A 76 -2.25 -5.88 6.99
C LYS A 76 -1.54 -7.17 6.61
N ARG A 77 -1.39 -8.12 7.54
CA ARG A 77 -0.76 -9.43 7.26
C ARG A 77 -1.52 -10.22 6.20
N VAL A 78 -2.82 -9.98 6.05
CA VAL A 78 -3.63 -10.57 5.00
C VAL A 78 -3.18 -10.10 3.61
N LEU A 79 -3.01 -8.79 3.43
CA LEU A 79 -2.54 -8.23 2.15
C LEU A 79 -1.12 -8.69 1.83
N VAL A 80 -0.23 -8.70 2.83
CA VAL A 80 1.15 -9.23 2.70
C VAL A 80 1.12 -10.68 2.19
N ALA A 81 0.23 -11.52 2.75
CA ALA A 81 0.13 -12.91 2.34
C ALA A 81 -0.42 -13.08 0.92
N ILE A 82 -1.35 -12.23 0.48
CA ILE A 82 -1.86 -12.25 -0.90
C ILE A 82 -0.80 -11.78 -1.90
N VAL A 83 -0.08 -10.68 -1.60
CA VAL A 83 1.03 -10.20 -2.45
C VAL A 83 2.10 -11.26 -2.63
N LYS A 84 2.46 -11.99 -1.57
CA LYS A 84 3.42 -13.10 -1.67
C LYS A 84 2.91 -14.30 -2.48
N ALA A 85 1.60 -14.43 -2.63
CA ALA A 85 0.97 -15.56 -3.30
C ALA A 85 0.81 -15.36 -4.82
N ILE A 86 0.84 -14.11 -5.30
CA ILE A 86 0.64 -13.78 -6.72
C ILE A 86 1.90 -13.11 -7.27
N PRO A 87 2.52 -13.61 -8.35
CA PRO A 87 3.77 -13.09 -8.90
C PRO A 87 3.62 -11.80 -9.72
N TYR A 88 2.51 -11.07 -9.58
CA TYR A 88 2.18 -9.88 -10.37
C TYR A 88 1.93 -8.68 -9.46
N LYS A 89 1.95 -7.47 -10.03
CA LYS A 89 1.64 -6.25 -9.28
C LYS A 89 0.16 -6.22 -8.93
N LEU A 90 -0.18 -5.88 -7.68
CA LEU A 90 -1.53 -5.93 -7.17
C LEU A 90 -2.03 -4.55 -6.74
N VAL A 91 -3.25 -4.22 -7.15
CA VAL A 91 -4.03 -3.12 -6.59
C VAL A 91 -5.21 -3.74 -5.85
N PHE A 92 -5.33 -3.45 -4.55
CA PHE A 92 -6.46 -3.89 -3.75
C PHE A 92 -7.45 -2.74 -3.58
N VAL A 93 -8.71 -2.98 -3.91
CA VAL A 93 -9.83 -2.11 -3.54
C VAL A 93 -10.51 -2.74 -2.34
N LEU A 94 -10.27 -2.22 -1.15
CA LEU A 94 -10.99 -2.63 0.05
C LEU A 94 -12.33 -1.91 0.07
N SER A 95 -13.44 -2.64 0.09
CA SER A 95 -14.79 -2.06 0.13
C SER A 95 -15.51 -2.47 1.42
N PHE A 96 -16.21 -1.51 2.03
CA PHE A 96 -17.04 -1.74 3.21
C PHE A 96 -18.25 -0.79 3.14
N GLY A 97 -19.46 -1.35 3.02
CA GLY A 97 -20.65 -0.54 2.77
C GLY A 97 -20.54 0.19 1.42
N ASP A 98 -20.73 1.51 1.44
CA ASP A 98 -20.60 2.43 0.31
C ASP A 98 -19.24 3.13 0.23
N GLU A 99 -18.32 2.83 1.15
CA GLU A 99 -16.96 3.35 1.15
C GLU A 99 -15.98 2.34 0.52
N ALA A 100 -14.88 2.86 -0.01
CA ALA A 100 -13.75 2.09 -0.48
C ALA A 100 -12.42 2.80 -0.22
N GLN A 101 -11.36 2.00 -0.13
CA GLN A 101 -9.98 2.45 0.02
C GLN A 101 -9.08 1.60 -0.88
N VAL A 102 -8.10 2.22 -1.52
CA VAL A 102 -7.17 1.51 -2.40
C VAL A 102 -5.86 1.28 -1.68
N TRP A 103 -5.30 0.08 -1.85
CA TRP A 103 -3.99 -0.31 -1.34
C TRP A 103 -3.11 -0.86 -2.45
N MET A 104 -1.81 -0.63 -2.34
CA MET A 104 -0.82 -1.18 -3.25
C MET A 104 0.49 -1.42 -2.50
N GLU A 105 1.17 -2.51 -2.87
CA GLU A 105 2.50 -2.82 -2.37
C GLU A 105 3.54 -2.42 -3.42
N THR A 106 4.61 -1.76 -2.97
CA THR A 106 5.77 -1.45 -3.80
C THR A 106 7.04 -1.46 -2.95
N SER A 107 8.10 -2.10 -3.47
CA SER A 107 9.42 -2.18 -2.84
C SER A 107 9.40 -2.55 -1.35
N GLY A 108 8.51 -3.45 -0.93
CA GLY A 108 8.34 -3.94 0.43
C GLY A 108 7.50 -3.03 1.35
N ALA A 109 6.86 -1.99 0.83
CA ALA A 109 6.02 -1.06 1.58
C ALA A 109 4.59 -0.99 1.02
N PHE A 110 3.62 -0.86 1.92
CA PHE A 110 2.21 -0.67 1.56
C PHE A 110 1.84 0.81 1.63
N TYR A 111 1.15 1.26 0.60
CA TYR A 111 0.54 2.58 0.51
C TYR A 111 -0.96 2.43 0.35
N ASN A 112 -1.69 3.44 0.80
CA ASN A 112 -3.14 3.44 0.75
C ASN A 112 -3.70 4.85 0.62
N THR A 113 -4.84 4.96 -0.07
CA THR A 113 -5.64 6.19 -0.08
C THR A 113 -6.36 6.38 1.26
N ALA A 114 -7.10 7.48 1.44
CA ALA A 114 -8.14 7.53 2.47
C ALA A 114 -9.33 6.62 2.10
N TRP A 115 -10.20 6.34 3.07
CA TRP A 115 -11.54 5.83 2.79
C TRP A 115 -12.36 6.93 2.14
N LEU A 116 -12.96 6.64 1.00
CA LEU A 116 -13.79 7.56 0.22
C LEU A 116 -15.08 6.85 -0.18
N LEU A 117 -16.12 7.60 -0.53
CA LEU A 117 -17.29 7.00 -1.16
C LEU A 117 -16.89 6.32 -2.47
N GLN A 118 -17.50 5.18 -2.79
CA GLN A 118 -17.20 4.44 -4.02
C GLN A 118 -17.43 5.24 -5.31
N THR A 119 -18.27 6.28 -5.24
CA THR A 119 -18.52 7.24 -6.32
C THR A 119 -17.44 8.30 -6.46
N GLU A 120 -16.73 8.61 -5.37
CA GLU A 120 -15.66 9.62 -5.31
C GLU A 120 -14.27 9.02 -5.52
N LEU A 121 -14.13 7.71 -5.30
CA LEU A 121 -12.87 7.02 -5.52
C LEU A 121 -12.53 7.01 -7.01
N THR A 122 -11.55 7.82 -7.40
CA THR A 122 -11.03 7.86 -8.77
C THR A 122 -9.53 7.59 -8.80
N LEU A 123 -9.10 6.69 -9.67
CA LEU A 123 -7.69 6.48 -10.00
C LEU A 123 -7.49 6.68 -11.49
N GLN A 124 -6.42 7.39 -11.85
CA GLN A 124 -6.03 7.57 -13.24
C GLN A 124 -5.11 6.41 -13.64
N PHE A 125 -5.59 5.52 -14.50
CA PHE A 125 -4.81 4.44 -15.09
C PHE A 125 -4.14 4.95 -16.37
N ALA A 126 -3.14 5.84 -16.21
CA ALA A 126 -2.49 6.54 -17.32
C ALA A 126 -1.00 6.19 -17.40
N GLY A 127 -0.51 6.02 -18.63
CA GLY A 127 0.90 5.74 -18.91
C GLY A 127 1.08 5.28 -20.36
N LEU A 128 2.23 5.60 -20.95
CA LEU A 128 2.55 5.17 -22.32
C LEU A 128 2.88 3.66 -22.39
N ASN A 129 3.26 3.07 -21.26
CA ASN A 129 3.50 1.65 -21.07
C ASN A 129 3.06 1.21 -19.65
N LEU A 130 3.15 -0.10 -19.38
CA LEU A 130 2.76 -0.67 -18.07
C LEU A 130 3.62 -0.16 -16.90
N ASP A 131 4.92 0.13 -17.09
CA ASP A 131 5.78 0.65 -16.02
C ASP A 131 5.36 2.07 -15.62
N ALA A 132 5.15 2.94 -16.60
CA ALA A 132 4.70 4.32 -16.38
C ALA A 132 3.32 4.35 -15.70
N MET A 133 2.42 3.43 -16.08
CA MET A 133 1.12 3.29 -15.42
C MET A 133 1.25 2.80 -13.98
N TYR A 134 2.10 1.80 -13.73
CA TYR A 134 2.39 1.33 -12.37
C TYR A 134 2.92 2.45 -11.48
N ASP A 135 3.91 3.20 -11.97
CA ASP A 135 4.51 4.32 -11.24
C ASP A 135 3.47 5.41 -10.93
N ASN A 136 2.62 5.74 -11.90
CA ASN A 136 1.55 6.72 -11.74
C ASN A 136 0.52 6.28 -10.68
N LEU A 137 0.14 5.00 -10.66
CA LEU A 137 -0.78 4.45 -9.66
C LEU A 137 -0.17 4.46 -8.26
N VAL A 138 1.08 4.03 -8.12
CA VAL A 138 1.79 4.01 -6.82
C VAL A 138 1.82 5.41 -6.22
N ARG A 139 2.15 6.44 -7.00
CA ARG A 139 2.22 7.83 -6.52
C ARG A 139 0.86 8.38 -6.10
N GLN A 140 -0.19 8.12 -6.89
CA GLN A 140 -1.56 8.48 -6.52
C GLN A 140 -1.98 7.84 -5.19
N ILE A 141 -1.72 6.54 -5.02
CA ILE A 141 -2.11 5.78 -3.83
C ILE A 141 -1.25 6.17 -2.62
N ALA A 142 -0.01 6.61 -2.84
CA ALA A 142 0.88 7.09 -1.79
C ALA A 142 0.52 8.47 -1.23
N ALA A 143 -0.45 9.18 -1.83
CA ALA A 143 -1.00 10.43 -1.31
C ALA A 143 0.07 11.46 -0.94
N GLY A 144 1.01 11.73 -1.86
CA GLY A 144 2.08 12.72 -1.68
C GLY A 144 3.37 12.19 -1.07
N ARG A 145 3.35 10.98 -0.50
CA ARG A 145 4.51 10.42 0.22
C ARG A 145 5.65 9.98 -0.69
N LEU A 146 5.33 9.72 -1.96
CA LEU A 146 6.28 9.30 -2.99
C LEU A 146 6.39 10.34 -4.12
N ASP A 147 6.15 11.61 -3.82
CA ASP A 147 6.22 12.67 -4.84
C ASP A 147 7.64 12.92 -5.32
N GLY A 148 7.74 13.50 -6.52
CA GLY A 148 8.99 13.85 -7.19
C GLY A 148 9.31 12.97 -8.40
N ALA A 149 10.41 13.30 -9.08
CA ALA A 149 10.83 12.63 -10.32
C ALA A 149 11.73 11.41 -10.09
N ARG A 150 12.03 11.07 -8.83
CA ARG A 150 12.86 9.91 -8.47
C ARG A 150 12.20 8.62 -8.88
N GLU A 151 12.97 7.56 -9.11
CA GLU A 151 12.42 6.22 -9.30
C GLU A 151 11.57 5.81 -8.07
N VAL A 152 10.49 5.07 -8.29
CA VAL A 152 9.59 4.63 -7.21
C VAL A 152 10.36 3.86 -6.13
N ALA A 153 11.31 3.00 -6.49
CA ALA A 153 12.07 2.24 -5.51
C ALA A 153 12.90 3.15 -4.57
N GLU A 154 13.55 4.18 -5.13
CA GLU A 154 14.31 5.17 -4.36
C GLU A 154 13.38 6.00 -3.45
N ALA A 155 12.25 6.46 -3.99
CA ALA A 155 11.26 7.22 -3.22
C ALA A 155 10.73 6.41 -2.02
N VAL A 156 10.51 5.09 -2.20
CA VAL A 156 10.08 4.20 -1.12
C VAL A 156 11.15 4.05 -0.03
N GLU A 157 12.43 3.94 -0.39
CA GLU A 157 13.49 3.86 0.61
C GLU A 157 13.65 5.15 1.41
N LEU A 158 13.55 6.31 0.75
CA LEU A 158 13.52 7.60 1.45
C LEU A 158 12.32 7.71 2.40
N ASP A 159 11.13 7.30 1.95
CA ASP A 159 9.93 7.30 2.81
C ASP A 159 10.07 6.36 4.01
N LYS A 160 10.67 5.17 3.84
CA LYS A 160 10.98 4.26 4.96
C LYS A 160 11.94 4.90 5.97
N GLN A 161 12.96 5.61 5.50
CA GLN A 161 13.90 6.33 6.37
C GLN A 161 13.20 7.45 7.14
N ARG A 162 12.35 8.25 6.47
CA ARG A 162 11.51 9.27 7.10
C ARG A 162 10.62 8.67 8.19
N GLN A 163 9.88 7.60 7.87
CA GLN A 163 9.02 6.92 8.86
C GLN A 163 9.80 6.40 10.08
N LYS A 164 11.00 5.87 9.86
CA LYS A 164 11.84 5.37 10.96
C LYS A 164 12.24 6.51 11.89
N LEU A 165 12.74 7.61 11.32
CA LEU A 165 13.11 8.81 12.09
C LEU A 165 11.92 9.39 12.86
N GLU A 166 10.74 9.47 12.24
CA GLU A 166 9.52 9.94 12.90
C GLU A 166 9.14 9.07 14.11
N ARG A 167 9.26 7.74 13.99
CA ARG A 167 9.02 6.81 15.11
C ARG A 167 10.06 6.97 16.23
N ASP A 168 11.32 7.13 15.86
CA ASP A 168 12.42 7.32 16.81
C ASP A 168 12.23 8.65 17.56
N ILE A 169 11.87 9.74 16.85
CA ILE A 169 11.51 11.04 17.43
C ILE A 169 10.34 10.91 18.40
N ALA A 170 9.22 10.28 17.99
CA ALA A 170 8.05 10.13 18.85
C ALA A 170 8.33 9.29 20.11
N THR A 171 9.20 8.28 19.98
CA THR A 171 9.66 7.46 21.12
C THR A 171 10.53 8.30 22.07
N LEU A 172 11.43 9.10 21.52
CA LEU A 172 12.32 9.96 22.28
C LEU A 172 11.57 11.07 23.00
N GLU A 173 10.57 11.69 22.37
CA GLU A 173 9.69 12.69 22.98
C GLU A 173 8.95 12.14 24.19
N LYS A 174 8.36 10.94 24.07
CA LYS A 174 7.72 10.25 25.20
C LYS A 174 8.70 9.97 26.34
N LYS A 175 9.94 9.61 26.00
CA LYS A 175 11.01 9.35 26.97
C LYS A 175 11.44 10.63 27.69
N ILE A 176 11.57 11.74 26.97
CA ILE A 176 11.88 13.07 27.55
C ILE A 176 10.79 13.51 28.52
N LEU A 177 9.52 13.31 28.18
CA LEU A 177 8.39 13.69 29.03
C LEU A 177 8.33 12.91 30.36
N SER A 178 8.77 11.65 30.33
CA SER A 178 8.77 10.76 31.50
C SER A 178 10.07 10.77 32.31
N GLU A 179 11.12 11.46 31.83
CA GLU A 179 12.40 11.56 32.50
C GLU A 179 12.38 12.60 33.62
N LYS A 180 12.89 12.23 34.80
CA LYS A 180 12.92 13.08 36.01
C LYS A 180 14.28 13.73 36.23
N GLN A 181 15.36 13.10 35.75
CA GLN A 181 16.72 13.63 35.91
C GLN A 181 17.00 14.72 34.86
N PHE A 182 17.22 15.96 35.32
CA PHE A 182 17.46 17.10 34.43
C PHE A 182 18.62 16.88 33.44
N ASN A 183 19.77 16.37 33.91
CA ASN A 183 20.92 16.13 33.05
C ASN A 183 20.61 15.15 31.91
N ARG A 184 19.85 14.09 32.21
CA ARG A 184 19.42 13.11 31.21
C ARG A 184 18.38 13.68 30.26
N GLN A 185 17.49 14.54 30.75
CA GLN A 185 16.55 15.27 29.92
C GLN A 185 17.28 16.17 28.89
N VAL A 186 18.37 16.84 29.31
CA VAL A 186 19.19 17.67 28.41
C VAL A 186 19.87 16.82 27.32
N GLU A 187 20.44 15.67 27.67
CA GLU A 187 21.04 14.73 26.70
C GLU A 187 20.01 14.26 25.65
N LEU A 188 18.84 13.81 26.10
CA LEU A 188 17.76 13.34 25.22
C LEU A 188 17.24 14.46 24.31
N ASN A 189 17.14 15.71 24.80
CA ASN A 189 16.78 16.87 23.96
C ASN A 189 17.85 17.16 22.90
N GLY A 190 19.14 16.97 23.21
CA GLY A 190 20.22 17.08 22.24
C GLY A 190 20.09 16.04 21.12
N GLU A 191 19.78 14.79 21.47
CA GLU A 191 19.47 13.74 20.50
C GLU A 191 18.22 14.06 19.66
N LEU A 192 17.15 14.53 20.28
CA LEU A 192 15.92 14.93 19.59
C LEU A 192 16.18 16.01 18.53
N LYS A 193 16.99 17.02 18.88
CA LYS A 193 17.38 18.09 17.94
C LYS A 193 18.15 17.53 16.73
N ARG A 194 19.04 16.56 16.94
CA ARG A 194 19.79 15.90 15.87
C ARG A 194 18.86 15.12 14.94
N LEU A 195 17.97 14.28 15.49
CA LEU A 195 17.05 13.49 14.67
C LEU A 195 16.08 14.37 13.86
N ARG A 196 15.60 15.47 14.45
CA ARG A 196 14.77 16.46 13.74
C ARG A 196 15.52 17.12 12.58
N ALA A 197 16.79 17.47 12.76
CA ALA A 197 17.60 18.05 11.68
C ALA A 197 17.74 17.10 10.49
N VAL A 198 18.05 15.81 10.76
CA VAL A 198 18.13 14.78 9.72
C VAL A 198 16.79 14.60 9.01
N LEU A 199 15.67 14.63 9.74
CA LEU A 199 14.33 14.53 9.14
C LEU A 199 14.03 15.72 8.20
N GLU A 200 14.43 16.94 8.56
CA GLU A 200 14.26 18.11 7.69
C GLU A 200 15.10 18.01 6.41
N GLU A 201 16.33 17.48 6.48
CA GLU A 201 17.18 17.26 5.29
C GLU A 201 16.60 16.21 4.34
N LEU A 202 15.77 15.30 4.85
CA LEU A 202 15.13 14.26 4.08
C LEU A 202 13.81 14.68 3.44
N LYS A 203 13.21 15.83 3.77
CA LYS A 203 11.93 16.29 3.21
C LYS A 203 12.06 16.73 1.76
#